data_AF-A0A2D4NW04-F1
#
_entry.id   AF-A0A2D4NW04-F1
#
_cell.length_a   1.000
_cell.length_b   1.000
_cell.length_c   1.000
_cell.angle_alpha   90.00
_cell.angle_beta   90.00
_cell.angle_gamma   90.00
#
_symmetry.space_group_name_H-M   'P 1'
#
loop_
_entity.id
_entity.type
_entity.pdbx_description
1 polymer ?
#
loop_
_entity_poly.entity_id
_entity_poly.type
_entity_poly.pdbx_seq_one_letter_code
_entity_poly.pdbx_strand_id
1 'polypeptide(L)'
;GNSRMTSCSASRTSNARNPAFANSAPSTFQGEAELSSKRKFVFKAPEEVACKVPEPRIIEKQGLYEISTLPSGISKIHLIPGFISLSEADWMFDQLFHEIPWRQRTHIRHDRSYDEPRLTAWYGKLPYTYSRLEMQANPDWHPLLAMLKDLVEDFTKNTFNSLLCNLYQNEKNSVDWHSDDEPTLGKNPVIA
;
A
#
# COMPACT_ATOMS: atom_id res chain seq x y z
N GLY A 1 44.24 36.18 11.97
CA GLY A 1 44.84 37.45 11.51
C GLY A 1 44.58 37.62 10.03
N ASN A 2 44.21 38.85 9.67
CA ASN A 2 44.01 39.43 8.32
C ASN A 2 42.69 39.23 7.58
N SER A 3 41.78 40.15 7.94
CA SER A 3 40.88 40.93 7.08
C SER A 3 41.56 41.58 5.85
N ARG A 4 40.77 41.80 4.78
CA ARG A 4 40.50 43.08 4.06
C ARG A 4 39.76 42.76 2.75
N MET A 5 38.50 43.14 2.51
CA MET A 5 37.85 44.45 2.33
C MET A 5 38.24 45.23 1.06
N THR A 6 37.21 45.84 0.44
CA THR A 6 37.16 46.91 -0.59
C THR A 6 37.21 46.49 -2.08
N SER A 7 36.51 47.11 -3.05
CA SER A 7 35.36 48.05 -3.13
C SER A 7 35.11 48.42 -4.62
N CYS A 8 33.85 48.75 -4.98
CA CYS A 8 33.36 49.75 -5.97
C CYS A 8 33.79 49.69 -7.47
N SER A 9 32.82 49.50 -8.40
CA SER A 9 32.17 50.54 -9.27
C SER A 9 32.73 50.55 -10.72
N ALA A 10 32.03 50.77 -11.84
CA ALA A 10 30.65 51.13 -12.21
C ALA A 10 30.41 50.90 -13.74
N SER A 11 29.12 50.89 -14.15
CA SER A 11 28.55 51.32 -15.47
C SER A 11 28.81 50.46 -16.74
N ARG A 12 27.90 50.27 -17.71
CA ARG A 12 26.75 51.07 -18.23
C ARG A 12 25.85 50.22 -19.18
N THR A 13 24.55 50.59 -19.25
CA THR A 13 23.55 50.52 -20.37
C THR A 13 23.17 49.15 -20.96
N SER A 14 21.92 48.78 -21.24
CA SER A 14 20.70 49.48 -21.73
C SER A 14 19.46 48.58 -21.38
N ASN A 15 18.17 48.90 -21.46
CA ASN A 15 17.38 49.98 -22.06
C ASN A 15 15.96 49.96 -21.41
N ALA A 16 15.39 51.16 -21.20
CA ALA A 16 13.97 51.57 -21.14
C ALA A 16 12.86 50.50 -21.36
N ARG A 17 11.71 50.49 -20.65
CA ARG A 17 10.74 51.60 -20.38
C ARG A 17 9.61 51.09 -19.45
N ASN A 18 9.24 51.87 -18.42
CA ASN A 18 7.91 51.85 -17.77
C ASN A 18 7.03 52.94 -18.40
N PRO A 19 5.69 52.86 -18.36
CA PRO A 19 4.93 53.59 -17.33
C PRO A 19 3.67 52.83 -16.83
N ALA A 20 3.44 52.77 -15.52
CA ALA A 20 2.60 53.68 -14.71
C ALA A 20 1.15 53.18 -14.54
N PHE A 21 0.80 53.01 -13.27
CA PHE A 21 -0.54 52.76 -12.74
C PHE A 21 -1.48 53.95 -13.00
N ALA A 22 -2.72 53.67 -13.41
CA ALA A 22 -3.87 54.55 -13.23
C ALA A 22 -5.11 53.71 -12.92
N ASN A 23 -5.81 54.08 -11.85
CA ASN A 23 -7.07 53.50 -11.39
C ASN A 23 -8.22 53.82 -12.35
N SER A 24 -9.09 52.85 -12.63
CA SER A 24 -10.51 53.08 -12.97
C SER A 24 -11.39 51.87 -12.63
N ALA A 25 -12.63 52.19 -12.25
CA ALA A 25 -13.67 51.38 -11.59
C ALA A 25 -14.11 50.09 -12.33
N PRO A 26 -14.79 49.15 -11.65
CA PRO A 26 -15.17 47.87 -12.25
C PRO A 26 -16.35 48.05 -13.22
N SER A 27 -16.17 47.60 -14.46
CA SER A 27 -17.27 47.46 -15.41
C SER A 27 -18.05 46.17 -15.13
N THR A 28 -19.32 46.34 -14.78
CA THR A 28 -20.34 45.31 -14.72
C THR A 28 -20.41 44.56 -16.05
N PHE A 29 -20.03 43.28 -16.07
CA PHE A 29 -20.41 42.35 -17.13
C PHE A 29 -21.65 41.59 -16.67
N GLN A 30 -22.81 41.99 -17.19
CA GLN A 30 -24.01 41.18 -17.22
C GLN A 30 -23.78 40.05 -18.23
N GLY A 31 -23.46 38.87 -17.71
CA GLY A 31 -23.56 37.61 -18.43
C GLY A 31 -24.52 36.74 -17.65
N GLU A 32 -25.77 36.68 -18.12
CA GLU A 32 -26.81 35.81 -17.58
C GLU A 32 -26.31 34.35 -17.60
N ALA A 33 -25.92 33.84 -16.43
CA ALA A 33 -25.69 32.43 -16.24
C ALA A 33 -27.05 31.74 -16.22
N GLU A 34 -27.56 31.41 -17.40
CA GLU A 34 -28.66 30.48 -17.57
C GLU A 34 -28.22 29.15 -16.92
N LEU A 35 -28.75 28.91 -15.73
CA LEU A 35 -28.52 27.74 -14.90
C LEU A 35 -29.12 26.53 -15.64
N SER A 36 -28.36 26.04 -16.62
CA SER A 36 -28.77 24.95 -17.50
C SER A 36 -28.97 23.69 -16.67
N SER A 37 -30.25 23.42 -16.43
CA SER A 37 -30.89 22.14 -16.09
C SER A 37 -30.05 21.22 -15.20
N LYS A 38 -30.45 21.15 -13.93
CA LYS A 38 -30.11 20.09 -12.96
C LYS A 38 -29.99 18.74 -13.69
N ARG A 39 -28.76 18.30 -13.97
CA ARG A 39 -28.49 16.92 -14.38
C ARG A 39 -28.91 16.04 -13.21
N LYS A 40 -30.13 15.50 -13.31
CA LYS A 40 -30.66 14.54 -12.36
C LYS A 40 -29.79 13.30 -12.53
N PHE A 41 -28.92 13.02 -11.57
CA PHE A 41 -28.24 11.73 -11.51
C PHE A 41 -29.32 10.66 -11.39
N VAL A 42 -29.60 9.98 -12.49
CA VAL A 42 -30.47 8.80 -12.50
C VAL A 42 -29.55 7.61 -12.32
N PHE A 43 -29.53 7.05 -11.12
CA PHE A 43 -28.96 5.72 -10.92
C PHE A 43 -29.82 4.74 -11.70
N LYS A 44 -29.32 4.29 -12.85
CA LYS A 44 -29.83 3.09 -13.50
C LYS A 44 -29.04 1.93 -12.92
N ALA A 45 -29.66 1.14 -12.05
CA ALA A 45 -29.08 -0.12 -11.64
C ALA A 45 -28.77 -0.92 -12.93
N PRO A 46 -27.54 -1.44 -13.10
CA PRO A 46 -27.27 -2.35 -14.21
C PRO A 46 -28.27 -3.51 -14.14
N GLU A 47 -28.83 -3.90 -15.29
CA GLU A 47 -29.59 -5.15 -15.42
C GLU A 47 -28.70 -6.26 -14.87
N GLU A 48 -29.19 -6.90 -13.80
CA GLU A 48 -28.47 -7.76 -12.87
C GLU A 48 -27.20 -8.39 -13.42
N VAL A 49 -26.05 -7.76 -13.18
CA VAL A 49 -24.83 -8.54 -12.95
C VAL A 49 -24.96 -9.08 -11.54
N ALA A 50 -25.86 -10.06 -11.37
CA ALA A 50 -25.94 -10.84 -10.15
C ALA A 50 -24.61 -11.60 -10.05
N CYS A 51 -23.62 -10.99 -9.40
CA CYS A 51 -22.50 -11.73 -8.85
C CYS A 51 -23.12 -12.70 -7.84
N LYS A 52 -23.50 -13.89 -8.31
CA LYS A 52 -24.03 -14.94 -7.45
C LYS A 52 -22.89 -15.32 -6.53
N VAL A 53 -23.02 -14.93 -5.27
CA VAL A 53 -22.09 -15.36 -4.23
C VAL A 53 -22.08 -16.89 -4.26
N PRO A 54 -20.94 -17.53 -4.52
CA PRO A 54 -20.87 -18.97 -4.53
C PRO A 54 -21.14 -19.50 -3.12
N GLU A 55 -21.69 -20.71 -3.03
CA GLU A 55 -21.83 -21.39 -1.75
C GLU A 55 -20.47 -21.49 -1.05
N PRO A 56 -20.39 -21.20 0.26
CA PRO A 56 -19.14 -21.31 1.02
C PRO A 56 -18.55 -22.71 0.88
N ARG A 57 -17.23 -22.79 0.65
CA ARG A 57 -16.47 -24.03 0.60
C ARG A 57 -15.37 -23.98 1.64
N ILE A 58 -15.23 -25.06 2.41
CA ILE A 58 -14.16 -25.24 3.40
C ILE A 58 -13.04 -26.05 2.75
N ILE A 59 -11.80 -25.53 2.81
CA ILE A 59 -10.59 -26.17 2.28
C ILE A 59 -9.65 -26.45 3.46
N GLU A 60 -9.49 -27.71 3.82
CA GLU A 60 -8.64 -28.15 4.95
C GLU A 60 -7.55 -29.14 4.53
N LYS A 61 -7.72 -29.80 3.38
CA LYS A 61 -6.81 -30.85 2.92
C LYS A 61 -5.65 -30.23 2.15
N GLN A 62 -4.50 -30.89 2.20
CA GLN A 62 -3.37 -30.54 1.36
C GLN A 62 -3.75 -30.63 -0.13
N GLY A 63 -3.39 -29.63 -0.92
CA GLY A 63 -3.65 -29.66 -2.35
C GLY A 63 -3.52 -28.31 -3.05
N LEU A 64 -3.50 -28.38 -4.39
CA LEU A 64 -3.62 -27.22 -5.27
C LEU A 64 -5.07 -27.08 -5.74
N TYR A 65 -5.68 -25.93 -5.44
CA TYR A 65 -7.09 -25.64 -5.65
C TYR A 65 -7.25 -24.50 -6.65
N GLU A 66 -8.09 -24.68 -7.65
CA GLU A 66 -8.57 -23.59 -8.51
C GLU A 66 -9.90 -23.09 -7.95
N ILE A 67 -9.92 -21.88 -7.40
CA ILE A 67 -11.07 -21.34 -6.66
C ILE A 67 -11.98 -20.49 -7.55
N SER A 68 -11.49 -20.00 -8.68
CA SER A 68 -12.29 -19.29 -9.68
C SER A 68 -11.65 -19.37 -11.07
N THR A 69 -12.47 -19.34 -12.11
CA THR A 69 -12.07 -19.33 -13.53
C THR A 69 -12.77 -18.17 -14.27
N LEU A 70 -12.71 -16.98 -13.66
CA LEU A 70 -13.39 -15.78 -14.15
C LEU A 70 -12.62 -15.14 -15.33
N PRO A 71 -13.20 -14.12 -16.01
CA PRO A 71 -12.54 -13.47 -17.15
C PRO A 71 -11.15 -12.88 -16.86
N SER A 72 -10.86 -12.56 -15.59
CA SER A 72 -9.54 -12.08 -15.14
C SER A 72 -8.48 -13.18 -15.08
N GLY A 73 -8.86 -14.45 -15.20
CA GLY A 73 -7.96 -15.61 -15.16
C GLY A 73 -8.36 -16.65 -14.12
N ILE A 74 -7.46 -17.61 -13.89
CA ILE A 74 -7.64 -18.67 -12.90
C ILE A 74 -7.04 -18.21 -11.58
N SER A 75 -7.84 -18.23 -10.52
CA SER A 75 -7.36 -18.00 -9.14
C SER A 75 -7.00 -19.33 -8.49
N LYS A 76 -5.78 -19.44 -7.95
CA LYS A 76 -5.24 -20.68 -7.37
C LYS A 76 -4.81 -20.50 -5.93
N ILE A 77 -4.97 -21.54 -5.11
CA ILE A 77 -4.45 -21.65 -3.74
C ILE A 77 -3.73 -22.99 -3.61
N HIS A 78 -2.52 -23.00 -3.04
CA HIS A 78 -1.80 -24.22 -2.70
C HIS A 78 -1.70 -24.34 -1.17
N LEU A 79 -2.42 -25.29 -0.58
CA LEU A 79 -2.43 -25.52 0.86
C LEU A 79 -1.49 -26.66 1.24
N ILE A 80 -0.59 -26.42 2.18
CA ILE A 80 0.41 -27.39 2.67
C ILE A 80 0.44 -27.37 4.21
N PRO A 81 -0.41 -28.18 4.86
CA PRO A 81 -0.39 -28.32 6.30
C PRO A 81 0.93 -28.92 6.78
N GLY A 82 1.44 -28.47 7.93
CA GLY A 82 2.67 -29.03 8.51
C GLY A 82 3.92 -28.82 7.66
N PHE A 83 3.97 -27.75 6.86
CA PHE A 83 5.15 -27.37 6.07
C PHE A 83 6.41 -27.22 6.93
N ILE A 84 6.22 -26.76 8.17
CA ILE A 84 7.23 -26.76 9.24
C ILE A 84 6.72 -27.73 10.32
N SER A 85 7.62 -28.51 10.91
CA SER A 85 7.22 -29.42 12.00
C SER A 85 6.74 -28.63 13.22
N LEU A 86 5.85 -29.20 14.02
CA LEU A 86 5.26 -28.48 15.16
C LEU A 86 6.32 -27.99 16.16
N SER A 87 7.33 -28.81 16.46
CA SER A 87 8.43 -28.43 17.35
C SER A 87 9.29 -27.29 16.82
N GLU A 88 9.56 -27.27 15.51
CA GLU A 88 10.29 -26.19 14.86
C GLU A 88 9.45 -24.92 14.82
N ALA A 89 8.15 -25.03 14.50
CA ALA A 89 7.23 -23.92 14.46
C ALA A 89 7.08 -23.24 15.83
N ASP A 90 6.93 -24.02 16.91
CA ASP A 90 6.84 -23.50 18.28
C ASP A 90 8.12 -22.73 18.67
N TRP A 91 9.29 -23.30 18.37
CA TRP A 91 10.57 -22.65 18.63
C TRP A 91 10.75 -21.37 17.81
N MET A 92 10.48 -21.42 16.49
CA MET A 92 10.58 -20.25 15.62
C MET A 92 9.61 -19.14 16.05
N PHE A 93 8.39 -19.51 16.42
CA PHE A 93 7.39 -18.57 16.91
C PHE A 93 7.88 -17.84 18.15
N ASP A 94 8.41 -18.55 19.15
CA ASP A 94 8.91 -17.94 20.39
C ASP A 94 10.04 -16.94 20.12
N GLN A 95 11.01 -17.30 19.26
CA GLN A 95 12.09 -16.38 18.88
C GLN A 95 11.56 -15.14 18.15
N LEU A 96 10.74 -15.33 17.11
CA LEU A 96 10.20 -14.22 16.31
C LEU A 96 9.26 -13.32 17.13
N PHE A 97 8.51 -13.89 18.08
CA PHE A 97 7.64 -13.14 18.98
C PHE A 97 8.44 -12.13 19.82
N HIS A 98 9.60 -12.52 20.34
CA HIS A 98 10.42 -11.68 21.20
C HIS A 98 11.38 -10.76 20.43
N GLU A 99 11.88 -11.19 19.26
CA GLU A 99 12.98 -10.51 18.56
C GLU A 99 12.52 -9.58 17.44
N ILE A 100 11.33 -9.80 16.86
CA ILE A 100 10.81 -8.88 15.85
C ILE A 100 10.42 -7.55 16.53
N PRO A 101 10.80 -6.38 15.95
CA PRO A 101 10.44 -5.07 16.47
C PRO A 101 8.99 -4.70 16.11
N TRP A 102 8.03 -5.40 16.71
CA TRP A 102 6.59 -5.24 16.48
C TRP A 102 6.11 -3.80 16.71
N ARG A 103 5.32 -3.26 15.77
CA ARG A 103 4.72 -1.93 15.88
C ARG A 103 3.23 -1.98 15.53
N GLN A 104 2.42 -1.27 16.31
CA GLN A 104 1.06 -0.95 15.90
C GLN A 104 1.12 0.23 14.93
N ARG A 105 0.45 0.13 13.79
CA ARG A 105 0.40 1.22 12.80
C ARG A 105 -0.90 1.98 12.92
N THR A 106 -0.85 3.26 12.57
CA THR A 106 -2.01 4.14 12.51
C THR A 106 -2.28 4.52 11.06
N HIS A 107 -3.51 4.30 10.60
CA HIS A 107 -3.98 4.72 9.28
C HIS A 107 -4.75 6.03 9.38
N ILE A 108 -4.62 6.88 8.36
CA ILE A 108 -5.39 8.13 8.25
C ILE A 108 -6.33 8.01 7.05
N ARG A 109 -7.64 8.06 7.29
CA ARG A 109 -8.65 8.03 6.24
C ARG A 109 -9.63 9.20 6.43
N HIS A 110 -9.62 10.14 5.47
CA HIS A 110 -10.59 11.24 5.35
C HIS A 110 -10.89 11.96 6.70
N ASP A 111 -9.84 12.31 7.45
CA ASP A 111 -9.87 13.00 8.77
C ASP A 111 -10.12 12.14 10.02
N ARG A 112 -10.09 10.80 9.91
CA ARG A 112 -10.06 9.90 11.07
C ARG A 112 -8.79 9.06 11.06
N SER A 113 -8.09 9.04 12.21
CA SER A 113 -7.00 8.12 12.47
C SER A 113 -7.56 6.86 13.15
N TYR A 114 -7.15 5.69 12.71
CA TYR A 114 -7.44 4.44 13.40
C TYR A 114 -6.18 3.59 13.49
N ASP A 115 -6.01 2.92 14.62
CA ASP A 115 -4.90 1.98 14.80
C ASP A 115 -5.29 0.63 14.22
N GLU A 116 -4.34 -0.01 13.53
CA GLU A 116 -4.53 -1.39 13.09
C GLU A 116 -4.75 -2.28 14.32
N PRO A 117 -5.77 -3.15 14.30
CA PRO A 117 -5.97 -4.09 15.38
C PRO A 117 -4.99 -5.27 15.25
N ARG A 118 -3.71 -5.02 15.00
CA ARG A 118 -2.61 -6.00 14.96
C ARG A 118 -1.26 -5.28 15.04
N LEU A 119 -0.22 -5.99 15.44
CA LEU A 119 1.14 -5.50 15.33
C LEU A 119 1.76 -5.98 14.02
N THR A 120 2.57 -5.14 13.39
CA THR A 120 3.22 -5.48 12.13
C THR A 120 4.71 -5.16 12.16
N ALA A 121 5.47 -5.86 11.33
CA ALA A 121 6.85 -5.54 10.98
C ALA A 121 7.03 -5.80 9.47
N TRP A 122 7.77 -4.92 8.81
CA TRP A 122 8.02 -5.02 7.36
C TRP A 122 9.49 -5.27 7.10
N TYR A 123 9.78 -6.18 6.17
CA TYR A 123 11.11 -6.46 5.65
C TYR A 123 11.06 -6.45 4.14
N GLY A 124 12.05 -5.83 3.50
CA GLY A 124 12.05 -5.71 2.05
C GLY A 124 13.16 -4.80 1.56
N LYS A 125 13.70 -5.13 0.39
CA LYS A 125 14.79 -4.34 -0.22
C LYS A 125 14.32 -3.02 -0.80
N LEU A 126 13.03 -2.90 -1.08
CA LEU A 126 12.40 -1.72 -1.67
C LEU A 126 11.30 -1.21 -0.73
N PRO A 127 11.03 0.10 -0.75
CA PRO A 127 9.83 0.64 -0.10
C PRO A 127 8.58 0.00 -0.67
N TYR A 128 7.58 -0.20 0.17
CA TYR A 128 6.30 -0.79 -0.19
C TYR A 128 5.16 0.06 0.35
N THR A 129 4.13 0.27 -0.45
CA THR A 129 2.98 1.07 -0.02
C THR A 129 1.81 0.15 0.24
N TYR A 130 1.52 -0.09 1.52
CA TYR A 130 0.35 -0.85 1.95
C TYR A 130 -0.73 0.12 2.46
N SER A 131 -1.96 0.02 1.94
CA SER A 131 -3.08 0.86 2.39
C SER A 131 -2.72 2.37 2.45
N ARG A 132 -1.97 2.85 1.43
CA ARG A 132 -1.47 4.23 1.30
C ARG A 132 -0.42 4.65 2.34
N LEU A 133 0.06 3.74 3.17
CA LEU A 133 1.17 3.96 4.08
C LEU A 133 2.45 3.39 3.46
N GLU A 134 3.43 4.27 3.28
CA GLU A 134 4.75 3.85 2.81
C GLU A 134 5.52 3.15 3.94
N MET A 135 5.91 1.91 3.68
CA MET A 135 6.83 1.12 4.47
C MET A 135 8.22 1.30 3.88
N GLN A 136 9.13 1.86 4.68
CA GLN A 136 10.52 2.05 4.25
C GLN A 136 11.20 0.71 4.00
N ALA A 137 12.19 0.70 3.10
CA ALA A 137 13.02 -0.46 2.88
C ALA A 137 13.68 -0.88 4.22
N ASN A 138 13.58 -2.16 4.54
CA ASN A 138 14.17 -2.77 5.72
C ASN A 138 14.94 -4.02 5.27
N PRO A 139 16.24 -3.87 4.94
CA PRO A 139 17.07 -4.96 4.47
C PRO A 139 17.58 -5.87 5.60
N ASP A 140 17.36 -5.49 6.86
CA ASP A 140 17.89 -6.18 8.04
C ASP A 140 16.97 -7.33 8.45
N TRP A 141 16.90 -8.35 7.59
CA TRP A 141 16.08 -9.54 7.84
C TRP A 141 16.59 -10.29 9.06
N HIS A 142 15.69 -10.64 9.96
CA HIS A 142 15.99 -11.57 11.03
C HIS A 142 16.45 -12.92 10.43
N PRO A 143 17.50 -13.59 10.95
CA PRO A 143 18.03 -14.83 10.35
C PRO A 143 16.98 -15.92 10.13
N LEU A 144 16.05 -16.09 11.08
CA LEU A 144 14.93 -17.03 10.91
C LEU A 144 14.00 -16.63 9.75
N LEU A 145 13.73 -15.35 9.54
CA LEU A 145 12.89 -14.91 8.43
C LEU A 145 13.59 -15.14 7.09
N ALA A 146 14.91 -14.95 7.01
CA ALA A 146 15.69 -15.26 5.83
C ALA A 146 15.67 -16.77 5.52
N MET A 147 15.88 -17.61 6.53
CA MET A 147 15.81 -19.06 6.38
C MET A 147 14.40 -19.54 5.94
N LEU A 148 13.34 -19.00 6.55
CA LEU A 148 11.96 -19.32 6.16
C LEU A 148 11.67 -18.91 4.71
N LYS A 149 12.14 -17.72 4.32
CA LYS A 149 12.05 -17.25 2.93
C LYS A 149 12.73 -18.24 1.98
N ASP A 150 13.96 -18.63 2.27
CA ASP A 150 14.72 -19.54 1.41
C ASP A 150 14.04 -20.93 1.31
N LEU A 151 13.49 -21.44 2.41
CA LEU A 151 12.71 -22.69 2.43
C LEU A 151 11.45 -22.60 1.56
N VAL A 152 10.72 -21.48 1.62
CA VAL A 152 9.54 -21.23 0.77
C VAL A 152 9.95 -21.06 -0.70
N GLU A 153 11.04 -20.36 -1.01
CA GLU A 153 11.56 -20.21 -2.37
C GLU A 153 11.98 -21.56 -2.97
N ASP A 154 12.69 -22.37 -2.19
CA ASP A 154 13.11 -23.70 -2.59
C ASP A 154 11.91 -24.62 -2.85
N PHE A 155 10.86 -24.52 -2.05
CA PHE A 155 9.66 -25.31 -2.25
C PHE A 155 8.85 -24.83 -3.47
N THR A 156 8.56 -23.53 -3.54
CA THR A 156 7.65 -22.96 -4.54
C THR A 156 8.31 -22.72 -5.90
N LYS A 157 9.65 -22.68 -5.95
CA LYS A 157 10.44 -22.25 -7.11
C LYS A 157 10.17 -20.80 -7.55
N ASN A 158 9.60 -20.00 -6.66
CA ASN A 158 9.42 -18.57 -6.83
C ASN A 158 10.42 -17.82 -5.94
N THR A 159 10.65 -16.54 -6.23
CA THR A 159 11.48 -15.66 -5.39
C THR A 159 10.65 -14.57 -4.75
N PHE A 160 10.96 -14.20 -3.51
CA PHE A 160 10.27 -13.18 -2.74
C PHE A 160 11.26 -12.09 -2.31
N ASN A 161 10.84 -10.83 -2.39
CA ASN A 161 11.69 -9.68 -2.10
C ASN A 161 11.17 -8.80 -0.95
N SER A 162 10.03 -9.19 -0.39
CA SER A 162 9.26 -8.48 0.62
C SER A 162 8.58 -9.47 1.56
N LEU A 163 8.38 -9.04 2.81
CA LEU A 163 7.75 -9.80 3.87
C LEU A 163 7.03 -8.84 4.82
N LEU A 164 5.73 -9.07 5.03
CA LEU A 164 4.94 -8.42 6.07
C LEU A 164 4.64 -9.41 7.18
N CYS A 165 5.23 -9.20 8.34
CA CYS A 165 4.88 -9.95 9.55
C CYS A 165 3.63 -9.33 10.19
N ASN A 166 2.67 -10.16 10.56
CA ASN A 166 1.46 -9.76 11.29
C ASN A 166 1.36 -10.59 12.58
N LEU A 167 1.24 -9.92 13.73
CA LEU A 167 1.05 -10.55 15.04
C LEU A 167 -0.35 -10.22 15.57
N TYR A 168 -1.15 -11.27 15.72
CA TYR A 168 -2.49 -11.25 16.31
C TYR A 168 -2.38 -11.81 17.73
N GLN A 169 -2.38 -10.93 18.72
CA GLN A 169 -2.12 -11.27 20.12
C GLN A 169 -3.31 -11.95 20.80
N ASN A 170 -4.52 -11.65 20.34
CA ASN A 170 -5.76 -12.22 20.86
C ASN A 170 -6.89 -12.13 19.81
N GLU A 171 -8.06 -12.64 20.17
CA GLU A 171 -9.26 -12.72 19.32
C GLU A 171 -9.84 -11.36 18.88
N LYS A 172 -9.40 -10.25 19.50
CA LYS A 172 -9.82 -8.90 19.11
C LYS A 172 -8.95 -8.32 17.99
N ASN A 173 -7.85 -8.99 17.67
CA ASN A 173 -7.01 -8.61 16.55
C ASN A 173 -7.58 -9.14 15.23
N SER A 174 -7.54 -8.32 14.18
CA SER A 174 -8.16 -8.66 12.91
C SER A 174 -7.50 -7.96 11.72
N VAL A 175 -7.92 -8.36 10.53
CA VAL A 175 -7.69 -7.63 9.29
C VAL A 175 -9.02 -7.54 8.55
N ASP A 176 -9.36 -6.34 8.08
CA ASP A 176 -10.59 -6.14 7.31
C ASP A 176 -10.49 -6.81 5.94
N TRP A 177 -11.64 -7.06 5.31
CA TRP A 177 -11.69 -7.57 3.94
C TRP A 177 -10.91 -6.68 2.98
N HIS A 178 -9.92 -7.25 2.31
CA HIS A 178 -9.08 -6.58 1.32
C HIS A 178 -8.55 -7.59 0.29
N SER A 179 -7.91 -7.05 -0.74
CA SER A 179 -7.10 -7.78 -1.71
C SER A 179 -5.70 -7.17 -1.71
N ASP A 180 -4.68 -8.00 -1.90
CA ASP A 180 -3.30 -7.54 -2.15
C ASP A 180 -3.16 -7.19 -3.64
N ASP A 181 -3.70 -6.03 -4.03
CA ASP A 181 -3.78 -5.53 -5.40
C ASP A 181 -2.94 -4.27 -5.65
N GLU A 182 -1.94 -4.03 -4.80
CA GLU A 182 -1.03 -2.91 -4.91
C GLU A 182 -0.33 -2.90 -6.29
N PRO A 183 -0.29 -1.76 -6.99
CA PRO A 183 0.32 -1.68 -8.32
C PRO A 183 1.78 -2.17 -8.38
N THR A 184 2.50 -2.08 -7.27
CA THR A 184 3.89 -2.53 -7.13
C THR A 184 4.06 -4.05 -7.21
N LEU A 185 3.01 -4.83 -6.91
CA LEU A 185 3.02 -6.29 -6.99
C LEU A 185 2.87 -6.79 -8.44
N GLY A 186 2.40 -5.93 -9.34
CA GLY A 186 2.17 -6.28 -10.74
C GLY A 186 0.91 -7.13 -10.96
N LYS A 187 0.81 -7.77 -12.12
CA LYS A 187 -0.35 -8.60 -12.48
C LYS A 187 -0.16 -10.03 -11.99
N ASN A 188 -1.18 -10.58 -11.36
CA ASN A 188 -1.21 -11.96 -10.84
C ASN A 188 -0.01 -12.28 -9.93
N PRO A 189 0.17 -11.53 -8.82
CA PRO A 189 1.30 -11.75 -7.93
C PRO A 189 1.25 -13.15 -7.30
N VAL A 190 2.43 -13.69 -7.00
CA VAL A 190 2.58 -14.90 -6.18
C VAL A 190 2.79 -14.46 -4.75
N ILE A 191 1.91 -14.91 -3.86
CA ILE A 191 1.94 -14.64 -2.42
C ILE A 191 2.05 -15.99 -1.72
N ALA A 192 2.91 -16.08 -0.70
CA ALA A 192 3.19 -17.29 0.06
C ALA A 192 3.11 -17.02 1.57
#